data_AF-A0A6A5XXX2-F1
#
_entry.id   AF-A0A6A5XXX2-F1
#
_cell.length_a   1.000
_cell.length_b   1.000
_cell.length_c   1.000
_cell.angle_alpha   90.00
_cell.angle_beta   90.00
_cell.angle_gamma   90.00
#
_symmetry.space_group_name_H-M   'P 1'
#
loop_
_entity.id
_entity.type
_entity.pdbx_description
1 polymer ?
#
loop_
_entity_poly.entity_id
_entity_poly.type
_entity_poly.pdbx_seq_one_letter_code
_entity_poly.pdbx_strand_id
1 'polypeptide(L)'
;MLSSIPSYGAAPLSKLFCLTRVLQVVAMIVIIGITSNFVDLIVSTGVEPPKEFVGTLSVTCIATLYICVSIAFFWSGANLGLFVMSAVDSLLLIAFIVVAVTVGKPLSYLNCYVIGNANKAAEAQSAYAFTVSVAQNLNHSGSNLDLRHWAGTTKANCFQAKTIWGLSIALW
;
A
#
# COMPACT_ATOMS: atom_id res chain seq x y z
N MET A 1 9.58 -14.17 31.06
CA MET A 1 8.28 -14.03 31.74
C MET A 1 7.32 -13.46 30.71
N LEU A 2 6.59 -14.33 29.99
CA LEU A 2 5.57 -13.88 29.04
C LEU A 2 4.48 -13.20 29.87
N SER A 3 4.49 -11.87 29.94
CA SER A 3 3.46 -11.12 30.62
C SER A 3 2.10 -11.50 30.01
N SER A 4 1.07 -11.60 30.84
CA SER A 4 -0.29 -11.80 30.38
C SER A 4 -0.73 -10.61 29.52
N ILE A 5 -1.36 -10.86 28.38
CA ILE A 5 -1.94 -9.81 27.52
C ILE A 5 -2.96 -9.04 28.37
N PRO A 6 -2.86 -7.70 28.47
CA PRO A 6 -3.83 -6.89 29.19
C PRO A 6 -5.26 -7.11 28.67
N SER A 7 -6.15 -7.62 29.54
CA SER A 7 -7.51 -8.02 29.15
C SER A 7 -8.48 -6.84 29.05
N TYR A 8 -8.25 -5.74 29.77
CA TYR A 8 -9.12 -4.55 29.85
C TYR A 8 -10.62 -4.89 30.04
N GLY A 9 -10.93 -5.97 30.77
CA GLY A 9 -12.31 -6.45 30.96
C GLY A 9 -12.93 -7.19 29.78
N ALA A 10 -12.23 -7.27 28.64
CA ALA A 10 -12.66 -7.98 27.42
C ALA A 10 -11.50 -8.76 26.78
N ALA A 11 -11.22 -9.94 27.33
CA ALA A 11 -10.16 -10.84 26.88
C ALA A 11 -10.18 -11.21 25.37
N PRO A 12 -11.33 -11.41 24.69
CA PRO A 12 -11.30 -11.73 23.27
C PRO A 12 -10.89 -10.52 22.41
N LEU A 13 -11.30 -9.30 22.79
CA LEU A 13 -11.00 -8.08 22.02
C LEU A 13 -9.52 -7.70 22.11
N SER A 14 -8.94 -7.78 23.30
CA SER A 14 -7.51 -7.52 23.52
C SER A 14 -6.59 -8.47 22.76
N LYS A 15 -6.96 -9.76 22.67
CA LYS A 15 -6.22 -10.76 21.89
C LYS A 15 -6.34 -10.51 20.38
N LEU A 16 -7.53 -10.18 19.88
CA LEU A 16 -7.73 -9.84 18.48
C LEU A 16 -6.93 -8.60 18.08
N PHE A 17 -6.92 -7.56 18.92
CA PHE A 17 -6.10 -6.36 18.70
C PHE A 17 -4.61 -6.70 18.58
N CYS A 18 -4.08 -7.51 19.50
CA CYS A 18 -2.67 -7.90 19.42
C CYS A 18 -2.37 -8.72 18.15
N LEU A 19 -3.29 -9.61 17.75
CA LEU A 19 -3.14 -10.43 16.56
C LEU A 19 -3.18 -9.60 15.27
N THR A 20 -4.12 -8.65 15.15
CA THR A 20 -4.20 -7.77 13.97
C THR A 20 -2.97 -6.87 13.87
N ARG A 21 -2.43 -6.38 15.00
CA ARG A 21 -1.18 -5.61 15.01
C ARG A 21 0.01 -6.40 14.51
N VAL A 22 0.15 -7.67 14.92
CA VAL A 22 1.22 -8.54 14.42
C VAL A 22 1.07 -8.77 12.91
N LEU A 23 -0.14 -9.03 12.43
CA LEU A 23 -0.39 -9.18 11.00
C LEU A 23 -0.08 -7.89 10.21
N GLN A 24 -0.42 -6.73 10.78
CA GLN A 24 -0.07 -5.42 10.22
C GLN A 24 1.45 -5.25 10.09
N VAL A 25 2.23 -5.56 11.12
CA VAL A 25 3.71 -5.48 11.04
C VAL A 25 4.26 -6.37 9.92
N VAL A 26 3.82 -7.63 9.86
CA VAL A 26 4.29 -8.57 8.84
C VAL A 26 4.02 -8.04 7.44
N ALA A 27 2.81 -7.53 7.19
CA ALA A 27 2.46 -7.05 5.87
C ALA A 27 3.12 -5.71 5.50
N MET A 28 3.38 -4.82 6.46
CA MET A 28 4.15 -3.60 6.21
C MET A 28 5.58 -3.94 5.78
N ILE A 29 6.21 -4.94 6.41
CA ILE A 29 7.54 -5.42 5.99
C ILE A 29 7.51 -5.92 4.53
N VAL A 30 6.47 -6.67 4.15
CA VAL A 30 6.28 -7.13 2.78
C VAL A 30 6.12 -5.94 1.81
N ILE A 31 5.27 -4.95 2.13
CA ILE A 31 5.08 -3.76 1.30
C ILE A 31 6.39 -2.99 1.14
N ILE A 32 7.14 -2.77 2.24
CA ILE A 32 8.43 -2.09 2.20
C ILE A 32 9.42 -2.86 1.33
N GLY A 33 9.50 -4.18 1.48
CA GLY A 33 10.40 -5.04 0.70
C GLY A 33 10.10 -5.02 -0.80
N ILE A 34 8.83 -5.15 -1.19
CA ILE A 34 8.44 -5.11 -2.60
C ILE A 34 8.63 -3.69 -3.17
N THR A 35 8.21 -2.66 -2.45
CA THR A 35 8.27 -1.27 -2.92
C THR A 35 9.71 -0.76 -3.03
N SER A 36 10.59 -1.11 -2.08
CA SER A 36 12.01 -0.74 -2.14
C SER A 36 12.73 -1.39 -3.32
N ASN A 37 12.51 -2.69 -3.56
CA ASN A 37 13.05 -3.37 -4.75
C ASN A 37 12.51 -2.75 -6.05
N PHE A 38 11.23 -2.39 -6.08
CA PHE A 38 10.63 -1.72 -7.23
C PHE A 38 11.25 -0.34 -7.50
N VAL A 39 11.50 0.45 -6.45
CA VAL A 39 12.18 1.74 -6.56
C VAL A 39 13.62 1.57 -7.02
N ASP A 40 14.36 0.60 -6.48
CA ASP A 40 15.75 0.30 -6.86
C ASP A 40 15.86 -0.09 -8.34
N LEU A 41 14.93 -0.93 -8.82
CA LEU A 41 14.85 -1.29 -10.24
C LEU A 41 14.66 -0.07 -11.14
N ILE A 42 13.81 0.89 -10.75
CA ILE A 42 13.57 2.10 -11.54
C ILE A 42 14.80 3.02 -11.51
N VAL A 43 15.37 3.25 -10.34
CA VAL A 43 16.54 4.12 -10.18
C VAL A 43 17.75 3.55 -10.93
N SER A 44 17.90 2.22 -10.99
CA SER A 44 18.98 1.56 -11.76
C SER A 44 18.93 1.85 -13.27
N THR A 45 17.77 2.26 -13.79
CA THR A 45 17.59 2.64 -15.20
C THR A 45 17.88 4.12 -15.48
N GLY A 46 18.26 4.90 -14.44
CA GLY A 46 18.52 6.33 -14.55
C GLY A 46 17.26 7.21 -14.61
N VAL A 47 16.10 6.65 -14.25
CA VAL A 47 14.81 7.35 -14.25
C VAL A 47 14.34 7.58 -12.82
N GLU A 48 13.70 8.72 -12.57
CA GLU A 48 13.09 9.00 -11.26
C GLU A 48 11.84 8.14 -11.00
N PRO A 49 11.71 7.54 -9.80
CA PRO A 49 10.55 6.72 -9.47
C PRO A 49 9.26 7.56 -9.37
N PRO A 50 8.09 6.98 -9.72
CA PRO A 50 6.80 7.65 -9.57
C PRO A 50 6.55 8.12 -8.13
N LYS A 51 6.06 9.35 -7.98
CA LYS A 51 5.83 10.02 -6.69
C LYS A 51 4.87 9.24 -5.81
N GLU A 52 3.95 8.50 -6.40
CA GLU A 52 2.96 7.67 -5.73
C GLU A 52 3.62 6.51 -4.96
N PHE A 53 4.61 5.84 -5.55
CA PHE A 53 5.34 4.75 -4.87
C PHE A 53 6.27 5.29 -3.78
N VAL A 54 6.94 6.41 -4.02
CA VAL A 54 7.78 7.07 -3.01
C VAL A 54 6.93 7.53 -1.82
N GLY A 55 5.77 8.12 -2.08
CA GLY A 55 4.81 8.50 -1.04
C GLY A 55 4.27 7.29 -0.27
N THR A 56 3.92 6.21 -0.97
CA THR A 56 3.48 4.95 -0.35
C THR A 56 4.56 4.39 0.57
N LEU A 57 5.81 4.33 0.11
CA LEU A 57 6.94 3.85 0.90
C LEU A 57 7.12 4.68 2.18
N SER A 58 7.12 6.02 2.06
CA SER A 58 7.27 6.93 3.19
C SER A 58 6.17 6.75 4.24
N VAL A 59 4.90 6.70 3.82
CA VAL A 59 3.76 6.51 4.73
C VAL A 59 3.83 5.14 5.41
N THR A 60 4.18 4.09 4.66
CA THR A 60 4.33 2.72 5.17
C THR A 60 5.43 2.63 6.23
N CYS A 61 6.57 3.30 6.03
CA CYS A 61 7.65 3.35 7.03
C CYS A 61 7.22 4.02 8.34
N ILE A 62 6.55 5.18 8.26
CA ILE A 62 6.04 5.89 9.45
C ILE A 62 4.99 5.04 10.18
N ALA A 63 4.07 4.44 9.43
CA ALA A 63 3.03 3.57 9.98
C ALA A 63 3.62 2.33 10.66
N THR A 64 4.70 1.76 10.11
CA THR A 64 5.41 0.63 10.72
C THR A 64 5.96 1.00 12.10
N LEU A 65 6.65 2.15 12.20
CA LEU A 65 7.17 2.64 13.47
C LEU A 65 6.05 2.88 14.48
N TYR A 66 4.93 3.47 14.06
CA TYR A 66 3.77 3.66 14.90
C TYR A 66 3.22 2.33 15.43
N ILE A 67 3.04 1.32 14.59
CA ILE A 67 2.52 0.01 15.00
C ILE A 67 3.46 -0.64 16.04
N CYS A 68 4.79 -0.56 15.86
CA CYS A 68 5.76 -1.07 16.83
C CYS A 68 5.62 -0.38 18.20
N VAL A 69 5.51 0.95 18.22
CA VAL A 69 5.31 1.72 19.46
C VAL A 69 3.93 1.42 20.08
N SER A 70 2.91 1.21 19.26
CA SER A 70 1.55 0.90 19.71
C SER A 70 1.50 -0.43 20.48
N ILE A 71 2.26 -1.44 20.09
CA ILE A 71 2.31 -2.72 20.82
C ILE A 71 2.89 -2.53 22.22
N ALA A 72 3.99 -1.76 22.34
CA ALA A 72 4.60 -1.45 23.63
C ALA A 72 3.66 -0.61 24.52
N PHE A 73 2.97 0.37 23.93
CA PHE A 73 2.04 1.24 24.63
C PHE A 73 0.80 0.49 25.13
N PHE A 74 0.28 -0.47 24.35
CA PHE A 74 -0.83 -1.34 24.76
C PHE A 74 -0.48 -2.15 26.02
N TRP A 75 0.80 -2.52 26.15
CA TRP A 75 1.33 -3.24 27.30
C TRP A 75 1.45 -2.39 28.57
N SER A 76 1.48 -1.06 28.44
CA SER A 76 1.65 -0.12 29.56
C SER A 76 0.42 -0.01 30.48
N GLY A 77 -0.71 -0.65 30.15
CA GLY A 77 -1.89 -0.68 31.02
C GLY A 77 -2.67 0.64 31.13
N ALA A 78 -2.38 1.64 30.29
CA ALA A 78 -3.02 2.95 30.34
C ALA A 78 -4.34 2.96 29.56
N ASN A 79 -5.49 2.91 30.25
CA ASN A 79 -6.83 2.88 29.64
C ASN A 79 -7.13 4.07 28.71
N LEU A 80 -6.66 5.28 29.04
CA LEU A 80 -6.82 6.47 28.19
C LEU A 80 -6.02 6.36 26.87
N GLY A 81 -4.96 5.57 26.89
CA GLY A 81 -4.09 5.35 25.75
C GLY A 81 -4.79 4.67 24.57
N LEU A 82 -5.82 3.86 24.83
CA LEU A 82 -6.60 3.20 23.78
C LEU A 82 -7.36 4.20 22.90
N PHE A 83 -7.83 5.32 23.46
CA PHE A 83 -8.55 6.36 22.72
C PHE A 83 -7.60 7.18 21.85
N VAL A 84 -6.39 7.44 22.33
CA VAL A 84 -5.34 8.10 21.54
C VAL A 84 -4.91 7.19 20.38
N MET A 85 -4.76 5.89 20.62
CA MET A 85 -4.46 4.91 19.57
C MET A 85 -5.53 4.89 18.49
N SER A 86 -6.81 4.79 18.85
CA SER A 86 -7.88 4.77 17.86
C SER A 86 -7.93 6.06 17.03
N ALA A 87 -7.65 7.22 17.64
CA ALA A 87 -7.53 8.48 16.92
C ALA A 87 -6.38 8.46 15.91
N VAL A 88 -5.19 8.00 16.31
CA VAL A 88 -4.04 7.89 15.39
C VAL A 88 -4.28 6.85 14.29
N ASP A 89 -4.91 5.71 14.60
CA ASP A 89 -5.30 4.71 13.60
C ASP A 89 -6.26 5.28 12.56
N SER A 90 -7.24 6.09 12.99
CA SER A 90 -8.18 6.72 12.06
C SER A 90 -7.48 7.72 11.12
N LEU A 91 -6.45 8.41 11.62
CA LEU A 91 -5.66 9.35 10.82
C LEU A 91 -4.77 8.62 9.81
N LEU A 92 -4.20 7.48 10.21
CA LEU A 92 -3.47 6.59 9.30
C LEU A 92 -4.38 5.95 8.25
N LEU A 93 -5.59 5.53 8.63
CA LEU A 93 -6.59 5.01 7.70
C LEU A 93 -6.89 6.03 6.60
N ILE A 94 -7.05 7.31 6.94
CA ILE A 94 -7.23 8.38 5.94
C ILE A 94 -6.02 8.47 5.00
N ALA A 95 -4.80 8.41 5.54
CA ALA A 95 -3.58 8.43 4.72
C ALA A 95 -3.51 7.23 3.74
N PHE A 96 -3.88 6.03 4.20
CA PHE A 96 -3.91 4.83 3.36
C PHE A 96 -5.05 4.84 2.35
N ILE A 97 -6.20 5.49 2.63
CA ILE A 97 -7.23 5.75 1.61
C ILE A 97 -6.66 6.61 0.48
N VAL A 98 -5.93 7.68 0.80
CA VAL A 98 -5.31 8.54 -0.23
C VAL A 98 -4.36 7.72 -1.09
N VAL A 99 -3.49 6.92 -0.46
CA VAL A 99 -2.57 6.01 -1.17
C VAL A 99 -3.34 5.02 -2.06
N ALA A 100 -4.40 4.40 -1.55
CA ALA A 100 -5.21 3.44 -2.29
C ALA A 100 -5.88 4.07 -3.52
N VAL A 101 -6.32 5.32 -3.43
CA VAL A 101 -6.94 6.05 -4.55
C VAL A 101 -5.88 6.52 -5.55
N THR A 102 -4.73 7.05 -5.11
CA THR A 102 -3.69 7.56 -6.02
C THR A 102 -3.01 6.42 -6.77
N VAL A 103 -2.70 5.32 -6.10
CA VAL A 103 -2.07 4.13 -6.71
C VAL A 103 -3.11 3.27 -7.45
N GLY A 104 -4.36 3.23 -6.99
CA GLY A 104 -5.41 2.41 -7.58
C GLY A 104 -5.93 2.91 -8.92
N LYS A 105 -5.99 4.23 -9.14
CA LYS A 105 -6.42 4.83 -10.41
C LYS A 105 -5.68 4.25 -11.63
N PRO A 106 -4.34 4.19 -11.65
CA PRO A 106 -3.61 3.61 -12.78
C PRO A 106 -3.65 2.08 -12.82
N LEU A 107 -3.63 1.40 -11.65
CA LEU A 107 -3.47 -0.05 -11.53
C LEU A 107 -4.76 -0.86 -11.70
N SER A 108 -5.92 -0.28 -11.39
CA SER A 108 -7.21 -0.97 -11.47
C SER A 108 -7.50 -1.47 -12.88
N TYR A 109 -7.12 -0.68 -13.89
CA TYR A 109 -7.33 -0.99 -15.30
C TYR A 109 -6.20 -1.82 -15.94
N LEU A 110 -5.12 -2.13 -15.20
CA LEU A 110 -4.00 -2.89 -15.71
C LEU A 110 -4.29 -4.39 -15.61
N ASN A 111 -4.27 -5.10 -16.74
CA ASN A 111 -4.45 -6.55 -16.77
C ASN A 111 -3.07 -7.23 -16.87
N CYS A 112 -2.63 -7.88 -15.79
CA CYS A 112 -1.30 -8.48 -15.74
C CYS A 112 -1.16 -9.75 -16.60
N TYR A 113 -2.26 -10.32 -17.12
CA TYR A 113 -2.23 -11.55 -17.92
C TYR A 113 -1.91 -11.30 -19.40
N VAL A 114 -2.05 -10.07 -19.88
CA VAL A 114 -1.80 -9.70 -21.28
C VAL A 114 -0.40 -9.14 -21.53
N ILE A 115 0.35 -8.84 -20.45
CA ILE A 115 1.73 -8.34 -20.54
C ILE A 115 2.65 -9.45 -21.05
N GLY A 116 3.27 -9.22 -22.22
CA GLY A 116 4.18 -10.16 -22.89
C GLY A 116 3.51 -11.11 -23.88
N ASN A 117 2.21 -10.96 -24.20
CA ASN A 117 1.50 -11.85 -25.12
C ASN A 117 0.94 -11.06 -26.33
N ALA A 118 1.68 -11.06 -27.44
CA ALA A 118 1.41 -10.25 -28.63
C ALA A 118 0.00 -10.47 -29.24
N ASN A 119 -0.59 -11.65 -29.06
CA ASN A 119 -1.86 -12.03 -29.68
C ASN A 119 -3.11 -11.63 -28.85
N LYS A 120 -2.95 -11.11 -27.63
CA LYS A 120 -4.05 -10.62 -26.75
C LYS A 120 -4.04 -9.09 -26.55
N ALA A 121 -3.16 -8.38 -27.27
CA ALA A 121 -3.03 -6.93 -27.21
C ALA A 121 -4.31 -6.18 -27.68
N ALA A 122 -5.14 -6.81 -28.52
CA ALA A 122 -6.39 -6.23 -29.02
C ALA A 122 -7.45 -6.00 -27.91
N GLU A 123 -7.49 -6.85 -26.88
CA GLU A 123 -8.41 -6.69 -25.73
C GLU A 123 -7.90 -5.63 -24.73
N ALA A 124 -6.57 -5.48 -24.61
CA ALA A 124 -5.95 -4.41 -23.84
C ALA A 124 -6.20 -3.03 -24.47
N GLN A 125 -6.41 -2.99 -25.79
CA GLN A 125 -6.70 -1.77 -26.55
C GLN A 125 -8.04 -1.12 -26.18
N SER A 126 -9.03 -1.91 -25.74
CA SER A 126 -10.35 -1.41 -25.31
C SER A 126 -10.30 -0.76 -23.93
N ALA A 127 -9.52 -1.33 -22.99
CA ALA A 127 -9.24 -0.71 -21.69
C ALA A 127 -8.30 0.52 -21.81
N TYR A 128 -7.40 0.48 -22.80
CA TYR A 128 -6.53 1.58 -23.21
C TYR A 128 -7.35 2.75 -23.78
N ALA A 129 -8.30 2.51 -24.69
CA ALA A 129 -9.14 3.56 -25.28
C ALA A 129 -10.04 4.24 -24.24
N PHE A 130 -10.62 3.48 -23.30
CA PHE A 130 -11.43 4.04 -22.22
C PHE A 130 -10.61 4.86 -21.22
N THR A 131 -9.36 4.46 -20.93
CA THR A 131 -8.56 5.27 -20.00
C THR A 131 -7.81 6.42 -20.66
N VAL A 132 -7.47 6.32 -21.95
CA VAL A 132 -6.94 7.46 -22.71
C VAL A 132 -8.01 8.54 -22.80
N SER A 133 -9.28 8.20 -23.03
CA SER A 133 -10.35 9.19 -22.99
C SER A 133 -10.54 9.78 -21.58
N VAL A 134 -10.48 8.99 -20.51
CA VAL A 134 -10.56 9.50 -19.13
C VAL A 134 -9.35 10.37 -18.77
N ALA A 135 -8.12 9.95 -19.10
CA ALA A 135 -6.88 10.70 -18.86
C ALA A 135 -6.81 12.00 -19.69
N GLN A 136 -7.27 11.97 -20.94
CA GLN A 136 -7.42 13.16 -21.78
C GLN A 136 -8.48 14.13 -21.26
N ASN A 137 -9.46 13.67 -20.48
CA ASN A 137 -10.46 14.53 -19.83
C ASN A 137 -10.01 15.03 -18.44
N LEU A 138 -9.06 14.36 -17.78
CA LEU A 138 -8.46 14.75 -16.49
C LEU A 138 -7.15 15.55 -16.64
N ASN A 139 -6.98 16.20 -17.80
CA ASN A 139 -5.75 16.72 -18.39
C ASN A 139 -5.04 17.85 -17.60
N HIS A 140 -4.48 17.57 -16.42
CA HIS A 140 -3.31 18.31 -15.91
C HIS A 140 -2.58 17.59 -14.76
N SER A 141 -1.70 16.63 -15.04
CA SER A 141 -0.71 16.17 -14.04
C SER A 141 0.58 15.64 -14.69
N GLY A 142 1.47 16.59 -15.03
CA GLY A 142 2.92 16.54 -14.79
C GLY A 142 3.75 15.37 -15.32
N SER A 143 4.21 15.51 -16.58
CA SER A 143 5.45 15.02 -17.21
C SER A 143 6.52 14.25 -16.38
N ASN A 144 6.18 13.13 -15.77
CA ASN A 144 7.13 12.12 -15.29
C ASN A 144 6.58 10.75 -15.66
N LEU A 145 7.45 9.82 -16.06
CA LEU A 145 7.08 8.52 -16.61
C LEU A 145 5.98 7.85 -15.76
N ASP A 146 4.77 7.77 -16.32
CA ASP A 146 3.53 7.44 -15.62
C ASP A 146 3.68 6.09 -14.88
N LEU A 147 3.16 6.01 -13.64
CA LEU A 147 3.13 4.81 -12.80
C LEU A 147 2.69 3.56 -13.59
N ARG A 148 1.82 3.75 -14.58
CA ARG A 148 1.34 2.72 -15.51
C ARG A 148 2.42 2.14 -16.41
N HIS A 149 3.35 2.95 -16.88
CA HIS A 149 4.43 2.51 -17.77
C HIS A 149 5.34 1.51 -17.04
N TRP A 150 5.75 1.86 -15.82
CA TRP A 150 6.61 1.01 -14.99
C TRP A 150 5.90 -0.24 -14.48
N ALA A 151 4.65 -0.10 -14.02
CA ALA A 151 3.84 -1.24 -13.60
C ALA A 151 3.49 -2.18 -14.76
N GLY A 152 3.41 -1.67 -15.99
CA GLY A 152 3.09 -2.43 -17.21
C GLY A 152 4.28 -3.04 -17.95
N THR A 153 5.52 -2.74 -17.53
CA THR A 153 6.73 -3.15 -18.27
C THR A 153 6.94 -4.67 -18.27
N THR A 154 6.70 -5.34 -17.14
CA THR A 154 6.77 -6.81 -17.04
C THR A 154 5.59 -7.35 -16.26
N LYS A 155 5.27 -8.63 -16.49
CA LYS A 155 4.23 -9.32 -15.71
C LYS A 155 4.55 -9.32 -14.21
N ALA A 156 5.82 -9.46 -13.85
CA ALA A 156 6.27 -9.41 -12.46
C ALA A 156 6.01 -8.04 -11.83
N ASN A 157 6.36 -6.96 -12.52
CA ASN A 157 6.14 -5.58 -12.06
C ASN A 157 4.65 -5.28 -11.84
N CYS A 158 3.79 -5.78 -12.73
CA CYS A 158 2.34 -5.59 -12.62
C CYS A 158 1.77 -6.28 -11.37
N PHE A 159 2.17 -7.52 -11.10
CA PHE A 159 1.74 -8.22 -9.90
C PHE A 159 2.31 -7.59 -8.63
N GLN A 160 3.58 -7.17 -8.63
CA GLN A 160 4.18 -6.46 -7.50
C GLN A 160 3.41 -5.18 -7.16
N ALA A 161 3.11 -4.35 -8.15
CA ALA A 161 2.33 -3.13 -7.97
C ALA A 161 0.91 -3.41 -7.43
N LYS A 162 0.23 -4.44 -7.97
CA LYS A 162 -1.09 -4.85 -7.47
C LYS A 162 -1.02 -5.43 -6.05
N THR A 163 0.05 -6.13 -5.69
CA THR A 163 0.25 -6.64 -4.33
C THR A 163 0.45 -5.50 -3.35
N ILE A 164 1.26 -4.47 -3.69
CA ILE A 164 1.42 -3.27 -2.86
C ILE A 164 0.06 -2.59 -2.65
N TRP A 165 -0.70 -2.38 -3.72
CA TRP A 165 -2.03 -1.77 -3.66
C TRP A 165 -3.03 -2.61 -2.84
N GLY A 166 -3.11 -3.91 -3.10
CA GLY A 166 -4.03 -4.81 -2.41
C GLY A 166 -3.73 -4.94 -0.92
N LEU A 167 -2.45 -5.06 -0.55
CA LEU A 167 -2.04 -5.07 0.86
C LEU A 167 -2.29 -3.70 1.51
N SER A 168 -2.08 -2.59 0.80
CA SER A 168 -2.38 -1.26 1.36
C SER A 168 -3.86 -1.05 1.70
N ILE A 169 -4.79 -1.72 1.00
CA ILE A 169 -6.23 -1.69 1.28
C ILE A 169 -6.63 -2.68 2.38
N ALA A 170 -6.06 -3.88 2.36
CA ALA A 170 -6.53 -4.98 3.22
C ALA A 170 -6.19 -4.81 4.71
N LEU A 171 -5.22 -3.95 5.05
CA LEU A 171 -4.59 -3.92 6.37
C LEU A 171 -4.95 -2.71 7.24
N TRP A 172 -5.69 -1.74 6.68
CA TRP A 172 -6.14 -0.51 7.35
C TRP A 172 -7.65 -0.43 7.45
#